data_AF-A0A6A6LVW8-F1
#
_entry.id   AF-A0A6A6LVW8-F1
#
_cell.length_a   1.000
_cell.length_b   1.000
_cell.length_c   1.000
_cell.angle_alpha   90.00
_cell.angle_beta   90.00
_cell.angle_gamma   90.00
#
_symmetry.space_group_name_H-M   'P 1'
#
loop_
_entity.id
_entity.type
_entity.pdbx_description
1 polymer ?
#
loop_
_entity_poly.entity_id
_entity_poly.type
_entity_poly.pdbx_seq_one_letter_code
_entity_poly.pdbx_strand_id
1 'polypeptide(L)'
;MFLMEVLCEGLGLKSEKLEEMSRLEGRALVRHYYPCCLHPNLTSGNECHTDPGVLMVLLLVHIGGLQVKCGSDRQRVDVRVLLLSMLATFFR
;
A
#
# COMPACT_ATOMS: atom_id res chain seq x y z
N MET A 1 17.67 2.34 -5.88
CA MET A 1 16.34 2.69 -5.33
C MET A 1 16.28 2.22 -3.87
N PHE A 2 16.70 3.04 -2.89
CA PHE A 2 17.04 2.58 -1.51
C PHE A 2 16.03 1.63 -0.86
N LEU A 3 14.74 1.96 -0.86
CA LEU A 3 13.73 1.10 -0.22
C LEU A 3 13.67 -0.30 -0.84
N MET A 4 13.88 -0.41 -2.16
CA MET A 4 13.89 -1.70 -2.86
C MET A 4 15.16 -2.49 -2.60
N GLU A 5 16.29 -1.83 -2.37
CA GLU A 5 17.55 -2.48 -1.98
C GLU A 5 17.41 -3.10 -0.58
N VAL A 6 16.83 -2.36 0.37
CA VAL A 6 16.52 -2.86 1.72
C VAL A 6 15.58 -4.06 1.67
N LEU A 7 14.59 -4.03 0.77
CA LEU A 7 13.69 -5.16 0.57
C LEU A 7 14.38 -6.37 -0.05
N CYS A 8 15.23 -6.14 -1.06
CA CYS A 8 16.06 -7.20 -1.62
C CYS A 8 16.91 -7.87 -0.53
N GLU A 9 17.54 -7.08 0.34
CA GLU A 9 18.35 -7.58 1.46
C GLU A 9 17.52 -8.44 2.42
N GLY A 10 16.34 -7.95 2.85
CA GLY A 10 15.44 -8.70 3.74
C GLY A 10 14.89 -10.00 3.13
N LEU A 11 14.83 -10.07 1.80
CA LEU A 11 14.40 -11.26 1.03
C LEU A 11 15.57 -12.18 0.63
N GLY A 12 16.83 -11.81 0.93
CA GLY A 12 18.02 -12.56 0.49
C GLY A 12 18.28 -12.51 -1.01
N LEU A 13 17.78 -11.46 -1.69
CA LEU A 13 17.96 -11.23 -3.12
C LEU A 13 19.17 -10.33 -3.39
N LYS A 14 19.67 -10.36 -4.63
CA LYS A 14 20.61 -9.33 -5.10
C LYS A 14 19.92 -7.96 -5.09
N SER A 15 20.66 -6.93 -4.69
CA SER A 15 20.16 -5.57 -4.46
C SER A 15 19.33 -5.00 -5.63
N GLU A 16 19.72 -5.30 -6.88
CA GLU A 16 19.03 -4.78 -8.07
C GLU A 16 17.81 -5.59 -8.50
N LYS A 17 17.53 -6.76 -7.89
CA LYS A 17 16.58 -7.74 -8.45
C LYS A 17 15.15 -7.21 -8.56
N LEU A 18 14.64 -6.57 -7.50
CA LEU A 18 13.31 -5.96 -7.53
C LEU A 18 13.26 -4.79 -8.50
N GLU A 19 14.34 -4.00 -8.59
CA GLU A 19 14.44 -2.89 -9.52
C GLU A 19 14.37 -3.36 -10.98
N GLU A 20 15.13 -4.40 -11.33
CA GLU A 20 15.11 -5.01 -12.67
C GLU A 20 13.74 -5.54 -13.06
N MET A 21 13.01 -6.18 -12.13
CA MET A 21 11.66 -6.66 -12.39
C MET A 21 10.66 -5.51 -12.55
N SER A 22 10.82 -4.44 -11.75
CA SER A 22 9.97 -3.25 -11.82
C SER A 22 10.30 -2.30 -12.97
N ARG A 23 11.42 -2.46 -13.70
CA ARG A 23 11.85 -1.54 -14.77
C ARG A 23 10.85 -1.39 -15.92
N LEU A 24 9.93 -2.34 -16.09
CA LEU A 24 8.84 -2.27 -17.08
C LEU A 24 7.62 -1.49 -16.56
N GLU A 25 7.49 -1.33 -15.25
CA GLU A 25 6.38 -0.66 -14.58
C GLU A 25 6.80 0.78 -14.21
N GLY A 26 6.27 1.76 -14.93
CA GLY A 26 6.51 3.17 -14.63
C GLY A 26 6.04 3.55 -13.22
N ARG A 27 6.65 4.58 -12.62
CA ARG A 27 6.18 5.12 -11.34
C ARG A 27 4.90 5.91 -11.55
N ALA A 28 3.82 5.52 -10.87
CA ALA A 28 2.57 6.28 -10.84
C ALA A 28 2.43 7.02 -9.51
N LEU A 29 1.89 8.24 -9.56
CA LEU A 29 1.42 8.96 -8.40
C LEU A 29 -0.09 9.10 -8.49
N VAL A 30 -0.81 8.48 -7.56
CA VAL A 30 -2.28 8.56 -7.47
C VAL A 30 -2.64 9.37 -6.23
N ARG A 31 -3.63 10.26 -6.36
CA ARG A 31 -4.18 11.04 -5.25
C ARG A 31 -5.66 10.73 -5.11
N HIS A 32 -6.05 10.30 -3.92
CA HIS A 32 -7.46 10.04 -3.60
C HIS A 32 -8.01 11.13 -2.69
N TYR A 33 -9.24 11.55 -2.97
CA TYR A 33 -10.02 12.43 -2.11
C TYR A 33 -11.35 11.76 -1.80
N TYR A 34 -11.58 11.44 -0.53
CA TYR A 34 -12.80 10.81 -0.04
C TYR A 34 -13.65 11.86 0.70
N PRO A 35 -14.74 12.36 0.11
CA PRO A 35 -15.61 13.33 0.76
C PRO A 35 -16.39 12.70 1.92
N CYS A 36 -17.00 13.54 2.77
CA CYS A 36 -17.89 13.07 3.83
C CYS A 36 -19.05 12.24 3.24
N CYS A 37 -19.33 11.07 3.83
CA CYS A 37 -20.43 10.21 3.44
C CYS A 37 -21.53 10.20 4.50
N LEU A 38 -22.78 10.41 4.09
CA LEU A 38 -23.95 10.41 4.99
C LEU A 38 -24.29 9.02 5.54
N HIS A 39 -23.97 7.98 4.78
CA HIS A 39 -24.24 6.58 5.13
C HIS A 39 -22.97 5.73 4.99
N PRO A 40 -21.94 5.96 5.83
CA PRO A 40 -20.62 5.32 5.69
C PRO A 40 -20.67 3.79 5.81
N ASN A 41 -21.69 3.25 6.49
CA ASN A 41 -21.88 1.81 6.65
C ASN A 41 -22.47 1.12 5.40
N LEU A 42 -22.92 1.88 4.40
CA LEU A 42 -23.55 1.37 3.18
C LEU A 42 -22.68 1.58 1.93
N THR A 43 -21.53 2.23 2.06
CA THR A 43 -20.66 2.60 0.94
C THR A 43 -19.21 2.25 1.24
N SER A 44 -18.48 1.78 0.24
CA SER A 44 -17.02 1.63 0.32
C SER A 44 -16.35 2.78 -0.42
N GLY A 45 -15.35 3.41 0.19
CA GLY A 45 -14.55 4.44 -0.49
C GLY A 45 -13.75 3.86 -1.66
N ASN A 46 -13.23 2.65 -1.50
CA ASN A 46 -12.59 1.87 -2.55
C ASN A 46 -12.93 0.38 -2.37
N GLU A 47 -12.96 -0.39 -3.44
CA GLU A 47 -13.18 -1.82 -3.35
C GLU A 47 -11.95 -2.55 -2.80
N CYS A 48 -12.14 -3.78 -2.33
CA CYS A 48 -11.02 -4.61 -1.88
C CYS A 48 -10.19 -5.03 -3.10
N HIS A 49 -8.94 -4.57 -3.18
CA HIS A 49 -8.04 -4.87 -4.29
C HIS A 49 -6.59 -5.00 -3.79
N THR A 50 -5.71 -5.40 -4.72
CA THR A 50 -4.25 -5.30 -4.57
C THR A 50 -3.79 -4.32 -5.62
N ASP A 51 -2.93 -3.37 -5.25
CA ASP A 51 -2.35 -2.43 -6.20
C ASP A 51 -1.48 -3.15 -7.24
N PRO A 52 -1.49 -2.70 -8.50
CA PRO A 52 -0.52 -3.17 -9.48
C PRO A 52 0.88 -2.63 -9.12
N GLY A 53 1.88 -3.50 -9.20
CA GLY A 53 3.29 -3.16 -9.05
C GLY A 53 3.96 -3.67 -7.77
N VAL A 54 5.28 -3.73 -7.79
CA VAL A 54 6.10 -4.39 -6.75
C VAL A 54 5.95 -3.74 -5.36
N LEU A 55 5.78 -2.42 -5.32
CA LEU A 55 5.68 -1.64 -4.08
C LEU A 55 4.73 -0.47 -4.28
N MET A 56 3.80 -0.31 -3.34
CA MET A 56 3.01 0.89 -3.19
C MET A 56 3.38 1.58 -1.87
N VAL A 57 3.56 2.90 -1.91
CA VAL A 57 3.81 3.72 -0.72
C VAL A 57 2.68 4.73 -0.57
N LEU A 58 1.94 4.63 0.53
CA LEU A 58 0.78 5.46 0.81
C LEU A 58 1.09 6.52 1.86
N LEU A 59 0.78 7.77 1.52
CA LEU A 59 0.75 8.89 2.46
C LEU A 59 -0.70 9.22 2.81
N LEU A 60 -1.07 9.01 4.07
CA LEU A 60 -2.41 9.29 4.60
C LEU A 60 -2.42 10.63 5.35
N VAL A 61 -3.53 11.36 5.25
CA VAL A 61 -3.84 12.44 6.18
C VAL A 61 -4.27 11.85 7.53
N HIS A 62 -4.36 12.67 8.59
CA HIS A 62 -4.72 12.23 9.96
C HIS A 62 -6.16 11.68 10.13
N ILE A 63 -6.82 11.32 9.02
CA ILE A 63 -8.15 10.70 9.00
C ILE A 63 -7.95 9.21 8.71
N GLY A 64 -8.57 8.35 9.53
CA GLY A 64 -8.51 6.89 9.36
C GLY A 64 -9.36 6.38 8.18
N GLY A 65 -9.61 5.06 8.16
CA GLY A 65 -10.48 4.41 7.17
C GLY A 65 -9.77 3.46 6.21
N LEU A 66 -8.44 3.36 6.28
CA LEU A 66 -7.71 2.33 5.55
C LEU A 66 -7.82 0.98 6.27
N GLN A 67 -8.25 -0.04 5.53
CA GLN A 67 -8.29 -1.42 5.98
C GLN A 67 -7.41 -2.29 5.10
N VAL A 68 -6.57 -3.11 5.72
CA VAL A 68 -5.73 -4.09 5.03
C VAL A 68 -6.17 -5.50 5.39
N LYS A 69 -6.12 -6.41 4.42
CA LYS A 69 -6.38 -7.83 4.64
C LYS A 69 -5.06 -8.52 5.01
N CYS A 70 -5.00 -9.12 6.20
CA CYS A 70 -3.81 -9.82 6.69
C CYS A 70 -4.05 -11.34 6.73
N GLY A 71 -3.08 -12.12 6.25
CA GLY A 71 -3.11 -13.59 6.29
C GLY A 71 -4.11 -14.25 5.33
N SER A 72 -4.24 -15.58 5.46
CA SER A 72 -5.13 -16.41 4.63
C SER A 72 -6.62 -16.26 4.99
N ASP A 73 -6.93 -15.87 6.21
CA ASP A 73 -8.27 -15.98 6.81
C ASP A 73 -9.21 -14.79 6.54
N ARG A 74 -8.88 -13.92 5.57
CA ARG A 74 -9.70 -12.75 5.21
C ARG A 74 -9.96 -11.77 6.36
N GLN A 75 -9.18 -11.81 7.44
CA GLN A 75 -9.28 -10.83 8.51
C GLN A 75 -8.82 -9.45 7.99
N ARG A 76 -9.69 -8.45 8.21
CA ARG A 76 -9.39 -7.05 7.92
C ARG A 76 -8.91 -6.36 9.19
N VAL A 77 -7.85 -5.57 9.06
CA VAL A 77 -7.25 -4.81 10.15
C VAL A 77 -7.27 -3.33 9.76
N ASP A 78 -7.79 -2.49 10.65
CA ASP A 78 -7.71 -1.04 10.50
C ASP A 78 -6.26 -0.58 10.69
N VAL A 79 -5.75 0.19 9.72
CA VAL A 79 -4.42 0.78 9.82
C VAL A 79 -4.51 2.06 10.64
N ARG A 80 -3.84 2.07 11.80
CA ARG A 80 -3.70 3.27 12.61
C ARG A 80 -2.78 4.26 11.88
N VAL A 81 -3.30 5.43 11.55
CA VAL A 81 -2.50 6.52 10.98
C VAL A 81 -1.64 7.16 12.08
N LEU A 82 -0.33 7.17 11.88
CA LEU A 82 0.62 7.90 12.73
C LEU A 82 1.11 9.15 11.98
N LEU A 83 1.35 10.24 12.73
CA LEU A 83 1.89 11.47 12.14
C LEU A 83 3.27 11.17 11.52
N LEU A 84 3.52 11.69 10.31
CA LEU A 84 4.77 11.49 9.57
C LEU A 84 5.09 10.03 9.22
N SER A 85 4.08 9.15 9.17
CA SER A 85 4.25 7.77 8.73
C SER A 85 3.79 7.56 7.28
N MET A 86 4.40 6.59 6.62
CA MET A 86 3.96 6.07 5.32
C MET A 86 3.70 4.57 5.48
N LEU A 87 2.67 4.07 4.80
CA LEU A 87 2.43 2.63 4.72
C LEU A 87 3.03 2.09 3.42
N ALA A 88 3.87 1.07 3.52
CA ALA A 88 4.37 0.32 2.38
C ALA A 88 3.64 -1.03 2.30
N THR A 89 3.09 -1.35 1.14
CA THR A 89 2.46 -2.66 0.88
C THR A 89 3.10 -3.35 -0.32
N PHE A 90 3.20 -4.67 -0.23
CA PHE A 90 3.86 -5.53 -1.22
C PHE A 90 2.87 -6.44 -1.92
N PHE A 91 3.26 -6.86 -3.12
CA PHE A 91 2.57 -7.92 -3.83
C PHE A 91 2.50 -9.21 -3.00
N ARG A 92 1.49 -10.01 -3.31
CA ARG A 92 1.41 -11.40 -2.87
C ARG A 92 2.34 -12.27 -3.71
#